data_AF-A0A967MSH9-F1
#
_entry.id   AF-A0A967MSH9-F1
#
_cell.length_a   1.000
_cell.length_b   1.000
_cell.length_c   1.000
_cell.angle_alpha   90.00
_cell.angle_beta   90.00
_cell.angle_gamma   90.00
#
_symmetry.space_group_name_H-M   'P 1'
#
loop_
_entity.id
_entity.type
_entity.pdbx_description
1 polymer ?
#
loop_
_entity_poly.entity_id
_entity_poly.type
_entity_poly.pdbx_seq_one_letter_code
_entity_poly.pdbx_strand_id
1 'polypeptide(L)'
;QARNGAAAYTIGEMLGELRAAVWSELRSGRSINVYRRNLQRGYLERMEWLMSEEPEATSFFSPGYMTQVDVPQSDIRPFVRGELATLKGEINRALGRRLDRAARLHLE
;
A
#
# COMPACT_ATOMS: atom_id res chain seq x y z
N GLN A 1 -23.68 -5.79 -10.13
CA GLN A 1 -24.06 -6.49 -8.88
C GLN A 1 -22.94 -7.48 -8.55
N ALA A 2 -22.29 -7.34 -7.39
CA ALA A 2 -21.16 -8.19 -7.00
C ALA A 2 -21.65 -9.61 -6.69
N ARG A 3 -21.02 -10.62 -7.29
CA ARG A 3 -21.51 -12.01 -7.35
C ARG A 3 -21.37 -12.79 -6.02
N ASN A 4 -20.84 -12.18 -4.96
CA ASN A 4 -20.58 -12.81 -3.64
C ASN A 4 -21.02 -11.96 -2.42
N GLY A 5 -21.96 -11.02 -2.55
CA GLY A 5 -22.52 -10.28 -1.39
C GLY A 5 -21.46 -9.66 -0.44
N ALA A 6 -21.75 -9.64 0.87
CA ALA A 6 -20.88 -9.11 1.94
C ALA A 6 -19.63 -9.95 2.25
N ALA A 7 -19.40 -11.06 1.51
CA ALA A 7 -18.26 -11.96 1.67
C ALA A 7 -17.22 -11.79 0.54
N ALA A 8 -17.40 -10.79 -0.32
CA ALA A 8 -16.44 -10.50 -1.38
C ALA A 8 -15.22 -9.76 -0.80
N TYR A 9 -14.03 -10.31 -1.00
CA TYR A 9 -12.76 -9.64 -0.66
C TYR A 9 -12.66 -8.33 -1.43
N THR A 10 -12.72 -7.23 -0.70
CA THR A 10 -12.76 -5.88 -1.24
C THR A 10 -11.36 -5.34 -1.50
N ILE A 11 -11.27 -4.33 -2.37
CA ILE A 11 -10.03 -3.60 -2.61
C ILE A 11 -9.52 -2.94 -1.32
N GLY A 12 -10.42 -2.45 -0.46
CA GLY A 12 -10.07 -1.86 0.82
C GLY A 12 -9.40 -2.87 1.77
N GLU A 13 -9.99 -4.06 1.91
CA GLU A 13 -9.40 -5.16 2.68
C GLU A 13 -8.03 -5.54 2.13
N MET A 14 -7.92 -5.71 0.81
CA MET A 14 -6.66 -6.05 0.16
C MET A 14 -5.56 -5.04 0.40
N LEU A 15 -5.84 -3.74 0.19
CA LEU A 15 -4.83 -2.71 0.36
C LEU A 15 -4.46 -2.55 1.84
N GLY A 16 -5.42 -2.67 2.74
CA GLY A 16 -5.21 -2.61 4.19
C GLY A 16 -4.33 -3.74 4.71
N GLU A 17 -4.61 -4.99 4.31
CA GLU A 17 -3.79 -6.15 4.68
C GLU A 17 -2.38 -6.06 4.09
N LEU A 18 -2.26 -5.64 2.83
CA LEU A 18 -0.97 -5.44 2.18
C LEU A 18 -0.14 -4.37 2.91
N ARG A 19 -0.73 -3.21 3.23
CA ARG A 19 -0.07 -2.18 4.04
C ARG A 19 0.36 -2.76 5.38
N ALA A 20 -0.52 -3.48 6.05
CA ALA A 20 -0.24 -4.07 7.35
C ALA A 20 0.94 -5.06 7.32
N ALA A 21 1.09 -5.85 6.27
CA ALA A 21 2.18 -6.80 6.10
C ALA A 21 3.51 -6.12 5.72
N VAL A 22 3.49 -5.15 4.80
CA VAL A 22 4.68 -4.41 4.35
C VAL A 22 5.25 -3.51 5.46
N TRP A 23 4.38 -2.93 6.29
CA TRP A 23 4.75 -1.97 7.33
C TRP A 23 4.62 -2.54 8.75
N SER A 24 4.70 -3.86 8.91
CA SER A 24 4.50 -4.54 10.20
C SER A 24 5.43 -4.01 11.32
N GLU A 25 6.62 -3.53 10.96
CA GLU A 25 7.61 -2.95 11.89
C GLU A 25 7.08 -1.73 12.63
N LEU A 26 6.21 -0.94 11.99
CA LEU A 26 5.61 0.24 12.61
C LEU A 26 4.74 -0.12 13.82
N ARG A 27 4.20 -1.35 13.87
CA ARG A 27 3.44 -1.85 15.03
C ARG A 27 4.31 -2.69 15.96
N SER A 28 5.18 -3.54 15.42
CA SER A 28 5.95 -4.48 16.22
C SER A 28 7.19 -3.86 16.89
N GLY A 29 7.63 -2.66 16.47
CA GLY A 29 8.86 -2.03 16.96
C GLY A 29 10.14 -2.79 16.58
N ARG A 30 10.05 -3.69 15.60
CA ARG A 30 11.21 -4.44 15.10
C ARG A 30 12.08 -3.52 14.24
N SER A 31 13.37 -3.84 14.13
CA SER A 31 14.29 -3.06 13.29
C SER A 31 13.86 -3.09 11.83
N ILE A 32 13.84 -1.92 11.20
CA ILE A 32 13.58 -1.77 9.76
C ILE A 32 14.90 -1.94 9.03
N ASN A 33 15.29 -3.18 8.77
CA ASN A 33 16.55 -3.50 8.06
C ASN A 33 16.49 -3.10 6.56
N VAL A 34 17.62 -3.24 5.85
CA VAL A 34 17.75 -2.86 4.43
C VAL A 34 16.68 -3.50 3.55
N TYR A 35 16.42 -4.80 3.71
CA TYR A 35 15.41 -5.51 2.90
C TYR A 35 14.00 -4.99 3.17
N ARG A 36 13.68 -4.70 4.43
CA ARG A 36 12.38 -4.13 4.81
C ARG A 36 12.19 -2.72 4.25
N ARG A 37 13.23 -1.88 4.29
CA ARG A 37 13.19 -0.55 3.67
C ARG A 37 12.97 -0.64 2.16
N ASN A 38 13.63 -1.57 1.48
CA ASN A 38 13.43 -1.78 0.04
C ASN A 38 11.98 -2.18 -0.29
N LEU A 39 11.42 -3.11 0.48
CA LEU A 39 10.03 -3.53 0.31
C LEU A 39 9.04 -2.36 0.52
N GLN A 40 9.29 -1.56 1.56
CA GLN A 40 8.47 -0.40 1.89
C GLN A 40 8.54 0.70 0.82
N ARG A 41 9.71 0.93 0.21
CA ARG A 41 9.85 1.85 -0.94
C ARG A 41 9.08 1.35 -2.16
N GLY A 42 9.19 0.06 -2.50
CA GLY A 42 8.44 -0.53 -3.61
C GLY A 42 6.92 -0.43 -3.42
N TYR A 43 6.43 -0.52 -2.18
CA TYR A 43 5.02 -0.24 -1.89
C TYR A 43 4.64 1.22 -2.18
N LEU A 44 5.45 2.19 -1.75
CA LEU A 44 5.18 3.61 -2.03
C LEU A 44 5.22 3.91 -3.53
N GLU A 45 6.20 3.37 -4.26
CA GLU A 45 6.29 3.46 -5.72
C GLU A 45 5.02 2.91 -6.39
N ARG A 46 4.50 1.79 -5.90
CA ARG A 46 3.25 1.23 -6.43
C ARG A 46 2.03 2.08 -6.11
N MET A 47 1.96 2.68 -4.92
CA MET A 47 0.85 3.57 -4.55
C MET A 47 0.89 4.88 -5.33
N GLU A 48 2.09 5.41 -5.60
CA GLU A 48 2.30 6.55 -6.49
C GLU A 48 1.82 6.24 -7.90
N TRP A 49 2.23 5.11 -8.47
CA TRP A 49 1.77 4.66 -9.78
C TRP A 49 0.23 4.58 -9.85
N LEU A 50 -0.43 4.05 -8.81
CA LEU A 50 -1.90 3.99 -8.76
C LEU A 50 -2.57 5.37 -8.68
N MET A 51 -1.87 6.39 -8.16
CA MET A 51 -2.37 7.76 -8.07
C MET A 51 -2.13 8.55 -9.36
N SER A 52 -1.02 8.28 -10.06
CA SER A 52 -0.49 9.12 -11.12
C SER A 52 -0.76 8.57 -12.51
N GLU A 53 -0.70 7.27 -12.74
CA GLU A 53 -0.96 6.72 -14.06
C GLU A 53 -2.45 6.79 -14.42
N GLU A 54 -2.71 7.26 -15.63
CA GLU A 54 -3.87 6.89 -16.43
C GLU A 54 -3.44 5.65 -17.22
N PRO A 55 -3.78 4.42 -16.79
CA PRO A 55 -3.39 3.26 -17.57
C PRO A 55 -4.12 3.32 -18.90
N GLU A 56 -3.39 3.43 -20.01
CA GLU A 56 -3.88 2.94 -21.30
C GLU A 56 -4.15 1.44 -21.10
N ALA A 57 -5.39 1.09 -20.74
CA ALA A 57 -5.94 -0.25 -20.60
C ALA A 57 -4.90 -1.37 -20.38
N THR A 58 -3.99 -1.20 -19.42
CA THR A 58 -2.85 -2.11 -19.26
C THR A 58 -3.17 -3.01 -18.09
N SER A 59 -3.41 -4.27 -18.46
CA SER A 59 -3.80 -5.42 -17.65
C SER A 59 -3.26 -5.35 -16.22
N PHE A 60 -4.17 -5.16 -15.27
CA PHE A 60 -3.89 -5.45 -13.88
C PHE A 60 -3.84 -6.97 -13.69
N PHE A 61 -2.75 -7.43 -13.09
CA PHE A 61 -2.49 -8.80 -12.59
C PHE A 61 -2.30 -9.93 -13.64
N SER A 62 -1.04 -10.35 -13.78
CA SER A 62 -0.59 -11.70 -14.17
C SER A 62 -0.71 -12.14 -15.65
N PRO A 63 0.29 -12.88 -16.20
CA PRO A 63 0.09 -13.68 -17.41
C PRO A 63 -0.95 -14.77 -17.11
N GLY A 64 -2.19 -14.59 -17.59
CA GLY A 64 -3.25 -15.59 -17.50
C GLY A 64 -4.61 -15.09 -17.00
N TYR A 65 -4.71 -13.88 -16.44
CA TYR A 65 -5.99 -13.32 -15.98
C TYR A 65 -6.09 -11.84 -16.38
N MET A 66 -6.64 -11.57 -17.57
CA MET A 66 -6.93 -10.20 -17.99
C MET A 66 -8.20 -9.71 -17.27
N THR A 67 -8.04 -9.05 -16.12
CA THR A 67 -9.07 -8.12 -15.63
C THR A 67 -8.73 -6.73 -16.15
N GLN A 68 -9.50 -6.26 -17.14
CA GLN A 68 -9.48 -4.86 -17.55
C GLN A 68 -10.06 -4.02 -16.41
N VAL A 69 -9.18 -3.40 -15.63
CA VAL A 69 -9.57 -2.46 -14.58
C VAL A 69 -9.30 -1.06 -15.11
N ASP A 70 -10.38 -0.32 -15.37
CA ASP A 70 -10.31 1.07 -15.78
C ASP A 70 -10.08 1.95 -14.53
N VAL A 71 -8.81 2.19 -14.21
CA VAL A 71 -8.40 2.84 -12.95
C VAL A 71 -8.99 4.24 -12.76
N PRO A 72 -9.07 5.13 -13.76
CA PRO A 72 -9.65 6.46 -13.62
C PRO A 72 -11.16 6.45 -13.34
N GLN A 73 -11.87 5.40 -13.75
CA GLN A 73 -13.31 5.21 -13.51
C GLN A 73 -13.61 4.38 -12.25
N SER A 74 -12.58 4.01 -11.49
CA SER A 74 -12.71 3.13 -10.31
C SER A 74 -12.39 3.86 -9.00
N ASP A 75 -12.97 3.40 -7.88
CA ASP A 75 -12.71 3.92 -6.54
C ASP A 75 -11.27 3.68 -6.03
N ILE A 76 -10.36 3.18 -6.87
CA ILE A 76 -8.97 2.86 -6.52
C ILE A 76 -8.22 4.07 -5.94
N ARG A 77 -8.28 5.24 -6.60
CA ARG A 77 -7.55 6.44 -6.14
C ARG A 77 -8.01 6.91 -4.75
N PRO A 78 -9.32 7.01 -4.46
CA PRO A 78 -9.80 7.24 -3.09
C PRO A 78 -9.27 6.23 -2.05
N PHE A 79 -9.30 4.92 -2.34
CA PHE A 79 -8.77 3.90 -1.43
C PHE A 79 -7.27 4.06 -1.20
N VAL A 80 -6.49 4.24 -2.26
CA VAL A 80 -5.03 4.46 -2.20
C VAL A 80 -4.69 5.69 -1.36
N ARG A 81 -5.42 6.80 -1.53
CA ARG A 81 -5.27 8.00 -0.70
C ARG A 81 -5.54 7.73 0.78
N GLY A 82 -6.59 6.97 1.09
CA GLY A 82 -6.93 6.57 2.45
C GLY A 82 -5.83 5.74 3.11
N GLU A 83 -5.25 4.80 2.37
CA GLU A 83 -4.15 3.95 2.85
C GLU A 83 -2.86 4.75 3.07
N LEU A 84 -2.50 5.65 2.15
CA LEU A 84 -1.34 6.55 2.32
C LEU A 84 -1.51 7.49 3.52
N ALA A 85 -2.72 8.04 3.72
CA ALA A 85 -3.02 8.86 4.89
C ALA A 85 -2.89 8.07 6.19
N THR A 86 -3.39 6.83 6.20
CA THR A 86 -3.27 5.92 7.35
C THR A 86 -1.80 5.59 7.64
N LEU A 87 -1.04 5.22 6.62
CA LEU A 87 0.39 4.93 6.72
C LEU A 87 1.16 6.13 7.28
N LYS A 88 0.92 7.34 6.78
CA LYS A 88 1.54 8.57 7.30
C LYS A 88 1.28 8.74 8.81
N GLY A 89 0.06 8.45 9.26
CA GLY A 89 -0.27 8.45 10.68
C GLY A 89 0.48 7.39 11.50
N GLU A 90 0.68 6.19 10.96
CA GLU A 90 1.48 5.14 11.61
C GLU A 90 2.97 5.50 11.70
N ILE A 91 3.52 6.06 10.62
CA ILE A 91 4.90 6.55 10.54
C ILE A 91 5.15 7.63 11.59
N ASN A 92 4.28 8.64 11.66
CA ASN A 92 4.41 9.72 12.65
C ASN A 92 4.41 9.20 14.09
N ARG A 93 3.62 8.16 14.39
CA ARG A 93 3.63 7.52 15.72
C ARG A 93 4.92 6.73 15.95
N ALA A 94 5.45 6.06 14.93
CA ALA A 94 6.68 5.29 15.02
C ALA A 94 7.93 6.19 15.20
N LEU A 95 7.93 7.39 14.61
CA LEU A 95 9.03 8.38 14.73
C LEU A 95 9.24 8.88 16.17
N GLY A 96 8.23 8.77 17.03
CA GLY A 96 8.34 9.08 18.46
C GLY A 96 9.08 8.00 19.29
N ARG A 97 9.43 6.87 18.67
CA ARG A 97 10.14 5.76 19.34
C ARG A 97 11.65 5.87 19.16
N ARG A 98 12.40 5.11 19.94
CA ARG A 98 13.84 4.93 19.74
C ARG A 98 14.08 4.08 18.48
N LEU A 99 14.59 4.72 17.44
CA LEU A 99 14.95 4.11 16.16
C LEU A 99 16.45 4.24 15.92
N ASP A 100 17.03 3.30 15.16
CA ASP A 100 18.36 3.52 14.61
C ASP A 100 18.32 4.64 13.55
N ARG A 101 19.49 5.24 13.27
CA ARG A 101 19.58 6.39 12.37
C ARG A 101 19.05 6.08 10.97
N ALA A 102 19.29 4.89 10.45
CA ALA A 102 18.87 4.53 9.09
C ALA A 102 17.36 4.32 9.02
N ALA A 103 16.75 3.67 10.01
CA ALA A 103 15.31 3.53 10.11
C ALA A 103 14.62 4.90 10.29
N ARG A 104 15.21 5.80 11.08
CA ARG A 104 14.68 7.16 11.27
C ARG A 104 14.64 7.94 9.95
N LEU A 105 15.77 8.00 9.24
CA LEU A 105 15.87 8.71 7.96
C LEU A 105 14.97 8.12 6.86
N HIS A 106 14.63 6.84 6.95
CA HIS A 106 13.72 6.18 6.00
C HIS A 106 12.24 6.53 6.27
N LEU A 107 11.90 6.91 7.49
CA LEU A 107 10.54 7.23 7.91
C LEU A 107 10.23 8.75 7.87
N GLU A 108 11.26 9.59 7.75
CA GLU A 108 11.15 11.06 7.60
C GLU A 108 11.01 11.45 6.13
#